data_AF-A0A5N6H1L3-F1
#
_entry.id   AF-A0A5N6H1L3-F1
#
_cell.length_a   1.000
_cell.length_b   1.000
_cell.length_c   1.000
_cell.angle_alpha   90.00
_cell.angle_beta   90.00
_cell.angle_gamma   90.00
#
_symmetry.space_group_name_H-M   'P 1'
#
loop_
_entity.id
_entity.type
_entity.pdbx_description
1 polymer ?
#
loop_
_entity_poly.entity_id
_entity_poly.type
_entity_poly.pdbx_seq_one_letter_code
_entity_poly.pdbx_strand_id
1 'polypeptide(L)'
;MPVEFIDPDGDIFIECGDDLLQVCSKVLSAASPVLSAMLSPHCKEGTSIVKGSEGPGVIPLSGDDPEALLTFCNIVHFRTDEIPENPSPIFLEDFATLIDKYMCKKAVASQVKLWLMKNLQNLTVTQLCPLLLLAYVMDLPERFAAISKEILFAHAGSYTDLSLLVDHPLIHSNIVGRQFTSLYG
;
A
#
# COMPACT_ATOMS: atom_id res chain seq x y z
N MET A 1 -3.53 23.40 7.21
CA MET A 1 -3.32 21.96 7.35
C MET A 1 -2.70 21.73 8.72
N PRO A 2 -3.30 20.91 9.59
CA PRO A 2 -2.66 20.43 10.80
C PRO A 2 -1.34 19.72 10.48
N VAL A 3 -0.41 19.70 11.44
CA VAL A 3 0.87 18.98 11.29
C VAL A 3 0.85 17.80 12.24
N GLU A 4 1.06 16.60 11.70
CA GLU A 4 1.35 15.40 12.48
C GLU A 4 2.86 15.12 12.47
N PHE A 5 3.43 14.96 13.66
CA PHE A 5 4.86 14.70 13.85
C PHE A 5 5.12 13.19 13.85
N ILE A 6 5.39 12.61 12.69
CA ILE A 6 5.83 11.21 12.59
C ILE A 6 7.28 11.08 13.07
N ASP A 7 8.10 12.04 12.67
CA ASP A 7 9.47 12.23 13.15
C ASP A 7 9.64 13.70 13.61
N PRO A 8 9.78 13.97 14.92
CA PRO A 8 9.99 15.32 15.43
C PRO A 8 11.24 16.00 14.86
N ASP A 9 12.25 15.23 14.46
CA ASP A 9 13.48 15.70 13.84
C ASP A 9 13.45 15.58 12.30
N GLY A 10 12.26 15.31 11.73
CA GLY A 10 12.06 15.18 10.29
C GLY A 10 12.44 16.43 9.51
N ASP A 11 13.00 16.24 8.32
CA ASP A 11 13.60 17.27 7.48
C ASP A 11 12.72 17.69 6.29
N ILE A 12 11.54 17.07 6.14
CA ILE A 12 10.54 17.40 5.11
C ILE A 12 9.11 17.26 5.66
N PHE A 13 8.16 17.86 4.97
CA PHE A 13 6.73 17.60 5.15
C PHE A 13 6.17 16.91 3.92
N ILE A 14 5.29 15.93 4.10
CA ILE A 14 4.50 15.33 3.02
C ILE A 14 3.03 15.70 3.19
N GLU A 15 2.36 16.06 2.10
CA GLU A 15 0.90 16.27 2.10
C GLU A 15 0.19 14.91 2.16
N CYS A 16 -0.75 14.78 3.10
CA CYS A 16 -1.52 13.56 3.34
C CYS A 16 -2.98 13.95 3.64
N GLY A 17 -3.84 13.92 2.62
CA GLY A 17 -5.20 14.46 2.73
C GLY A 17 -5.18 15.94 3.11
N ASP A 18 -5.82 16.28 4.23
CA ASP A 18 -5.89 17.65 4.77
C ASP A 18 -4.76 17.98 5.77
N ASP A 19 -3.86 17.02 6.02
CA ASP A 19 -2.78 17.08 7.00
C ASP A 19 -1.38 17.12 6.36
N LEU A 20 -0.41 17.62 7.12
CA LEU A 20 1.02 17.55 6.78
C LEU A 20 1.70 16.59 7.74
N LEU A 21 2.44 15.61 7.20
CA LEU A 21 3.23 14.69 8.03
C LEU A 21 4.69 15.15 8.02
N GLN A 22 5.25 15.45 9.19
CA GLN A 22 6.70 15.68 9.32
C GLN A 22 7.42 14.34 9.40
N VAL A 23 8.33 14.10 8.45
CA VAL A 23 8.99 12.80 8.23
C VAL A 23 10.48 12.98 7.90
N CYS A 24 11.25 11.90 7.98
CA CYS A 24 12.67 11.89 7.59
C CYS A 24 12.82 11.42 6.14
N SER A 25 13.32 12.30 5.27
CA SER A 25 13.56 12.06 3.85
C SER A 25 14.46 10.86 3.59
N LYS A 26 15.46 10.63 4.46
CA LYS A 26 16.38 9.48 4.37
C LYS A 26 15.68 8.16 4.68
N VAL A 27 14.78 8.14 5.66
CA VAL A 27 13.98 6.96 6.00
C VAL A 27 13.06 6.59 4.83
N LEU A 28 12.35 7.58 4.27
CA LEU A 28 11.50 7.36 3.10
C LEU A 28 12.29 6.89 1.87
N SER A 29 13.45 7.51 1.63
CA SER A 29 14.35 7.13 0.52
C SER A 29 14.91 5.72 0.67
N ALA A 30 15.23 5.30 1.89
CA ALA A 30 15.68 3.94 2.16
C ALA A 30 14.55 2.91 1.98
N ALA A 31 13.32 3.29 2.30
CA ALA A 31 12.15 2.42 2.23
C ALA A 31 11.61 2.21 0.80
N SER A 32 11.79 3.20 -0.09
CA SER A 32 11.23 3.18 -1.44
C SER A 32 12.20 3.76 -2.47
N PRO A 33 12.51 3.02 -3.56
CA PRO A 33 13.31 3.58 -4.66
C PRO A 33 12.60 4.71 -5.41
N VAL A 34 11.26 4.67 -5.47
CA VAL A 34 10.45 5.72 -6.10
C VAL A 34 10.51 7.00 -5.28
N LEU A 35 10.33 6.91 -3.96
CA LEU A 35 10.48 8.05 -3.06
C LEU A 35 11.94 8.54 -3.05
N SER A 36 12.92 7.64 -3.08
CA SER A 36 14.33 8.03 -3.21
C SER A 36 14.59 8.88 -4.45
N ALA A 37 14.08 8.46 -5.61
CA ALA A 37 14.22 9.21 -6.86
C ALA A 37 13.49 10.56 -6.81
N MET A 38 12.30 10.59 -6.20
CA MET A 38 11.48 11.80 -6.05
C MET A 38 12.09 12.81 -5.06
N LEU A 39 12.71 12.33 -3.98
CA LEU A 39 13.35 13.15 -2.95
C LEU A 39 14.80 13.51 -3.30
N SER A 40 15.45 12.78 -4.20
CA SER A 40 16.84 13.04 -4.62
C SER A 40 17.10 14.50 -5.04
N PRO A 41 16.23 15.19 -5.82
CA PRO A 41 16.41 16.62 -6.11
C PRO A 41 16.29 17.53 -4.88
N HIS A 42 15.52 17.10 -3.88
CA HIS A 42 15.20 17.86 -2.68
C HIS A 42 16.24 17.65 -1.56
N CYS A 43 17.00 16.54 -1.63
CA CYS A 43 18.01 16.13 -0.65
C CYS A 43 19.46 16.32 -1.15
N LYS A 44 19.68 16.85 -2.36
CA LYS A 44 21.00 16.86 -3.03
C LYS A 44 22.03 17.83 -2.46
N GLU A 45 21.64 18.65 -1.51
CA GLU A 45 22.52 19.54 -0.77
C GLU A 45 22.05 19.45 0.68
N GLY A 46 22.94 19.50 1.67
CA GLY A 46 22.59 19.54 3.10
C GLY A 46 21.89 20.85 3.52
N THR A 47 21.01 21.34 2.65
CA THR A 47 20.28 22.59 2.62
C THR A 47 19.13 22.36 1.64
N SER A 48 17.96 21.97 2.12
CA SER A 48 16.72 22.26 1.40
C SER A 48 16.39 23.74 1.63
N ILE A 49 17.26 24.63 1.14
CA ILE A 49 16.86 26.01 0.84
C ILE A 49 16.20 25.91 -0.53
N VAL A 50 14.91 25.62 -0.53
CA VAL A 50 14.08 26.02 -1.67
C VAL A 50 14.28 27.52 -1.79
N LYS A 51 14.81 27.97 -2.94
CA LYS A 51 15.04 29.38 -3.25
C LYS A 51 13.79 30.20 -2.89
N GLY A 52 13.80 30.85 -1.73
CA GLY A 52 12.76 31.76 -1.27
C GLY A 52 12.01 31.41 0.02
N SER A 53 12.17 30.23 0.63
CA SER A 53 11.57 29.93 1.94
C SER A 53 12.54 29.16 2.84
N GLU A 54 12.87 29.71 4.00
CA GLU A 54 13.78 29.15 5.01
C GLU A 54 13.19 27.92 5.75
N GLY A 55 12.36 27.10 5.09
CA GLY A 55 11.60 26.02 5.72
C GLY A 55 11.79 24.66 5.03
N PRO A 56 11.49 23.55 5.74
CA PRO A 56 11.51 22.20 5.18
C PRO A 56 10.63 22.11 3.92
N GLY A 57 11.10 21.38 2.91
CA GLY A 57 10.34 21.22 1.66
C GLY A 57 9.03 20.46 1.90
N VAL A 58 7.94 20.98 1.33
CA VAL A 58 6.64 20.28 1.29
C VAL A 58 6.57 19.46 0.00
N ILE A 59 6.32 18.16 0.14
CA ILE A 59 6.23 17.21 -0.97
C ILE A 59 4.75 16.81 -1.15
N PRO A 60 4.13 17.12 -2.30
CA PRO A 60 2.71 16.82 -2.52
C PRO A 60 2.51 15.35 -2.83
N LEU A 61 1.90 14.60 -1.89
CA LEU A 61 1.46 13.21 -2.06
C LEU A 61 -0.05 13.06 -1.84
N SER A 62 -0.80 14.14 -2.01
CA SER A 62 -2.25 14.24 -1.81
C SER A 62 -3.11 13.39 -2.76
N GLY A 63 -2.50 12.72 -3.74
CA GLY A 63 -3.19 11.78 -4.63
C GLY A 63 -3.25 10.34 -4.11
N ASP A 64 -2.62 10.05 -2.98
CA ASP A 64 -2.66 8.74 -2.31
C ASP A 64 -3.74 8.71 -1.23
N ASP A 65 -4.21 7.50 -0.90
CA ASP A 65 -5.09 7.32 0.25
C ASP A 65 -4.38 7.78 1.55
N PRO A 66 -4.97 8.71 2.32
CA PRO A 66 -4.32 9.25 3.51
C PRO A 66 -4.02 8.20 4.59
N GLU A 67 -4.91 7.24 4.82
CA GLU A 67 -4.72 6.21 5.84
C GLU A 67 -3.57 5.27 5.46
N ALA A 68 -3.50 4.87 4.18
CA ALA A 68 -2.42 4.07 3.64
C ALA A 68 -1.07 4.79 3.71
N LEU A 69 -1.01 6.06 3.33
CA LEU A 69 0.21 6.87 3.36
C LEU A 69 0.71 7.09 4.79
N LEU A 70 -0.19 7.44 5.71
CA LEU A 70 0.12 7.56 7.13
C LEU A 70 0.65 6.24 7.70
N THR A 71 -0.02 5.13 7.41
CA THR A 71 0.40 3.81 7.90
C THR A 71 1.77 3.41 7.34
N PHE A 72 2.04 3.70 6.07
CA PHE A 72 3.37 3.49 5.49
C PHE A 72 4.43 4.29 6.24
N CYS A 73 4.16 5.56 6.55
CA CYS A 73 5.07 6.40 7.32
C CYS A 73 5.30 5.84 8.74
N ASN A 74 4.24 5.43 9.43
CA ASN A 74 4.34 4.81 10.75
C ASN A 74 5.18 3.51 10.73
N ILE A 75 5.02 2.67 9.70
CA ILE A 75 5.82 1.45 9.53
C ILE A 75 7.31 1.78 9.38
N VAL A 76 7.67 2.67 8.46
CA VAL A 76 9.09 2.93 8.14
C VAL A 76 9.79 3.76 9.22
N HIS A 77 9.03 4.49 10.03
CA HIS A 77 9.50 5.20 11.22
C HIS A 77 9.38 4.38 12.52
N PHE A 78 9.01 3.10 12.45
CA PHE A 78 8.90 2.20 13.60
C PHE A 78 7.89 2.65 14.70
N ARG A 79 6.87 3.43 14.33
CA ARG A 79 5.74 3.79 15.22
C ARG A 79 4.71 2.65 15.25
N THR A 80 5.11 1.51 15.79
CA THR A 80 4.30 0.27 15.71
C THR A 80 2.95 0.36 16.40
N ASP A 81 2.84 1.17 17.44
CA ASP A 81 1.60 1.34 18.22
C ASP A 81 0.50 2.07 17.44
N GLU A 82 0.87 2.75 16.34
CA GLU A 82 -0.05 3.50 15.47
C GLU A 82 -0.52 2.69 14.26
N ILE A 83 -0.03 1.45 14.12
CA ILE A 83 -0.36 0.59 12.97
C ILE A 83 -1.65 -0.18 13.28
N PRO A 84 -2.64 -0.20 12.38
CA PRO A 84 -3.88 -0.94 12.61
C PRO A 84 -3.61 -2.44 12.74
N GLU A 85 -4.04 -3.04 13.85
CA GLU A 85 -3.93 -4.49 14.07
C GLU A 85 -4.86 -5.26 13.13
N ASN A 86 -6.07 -4.75 12.93
CA ASN A 86 -7.12 -5.36 12.12
C ASN A 86 -7.59 -4.38 11.02
N PRO A 87 -6.81 -4.24 9.94
CA PRO A 87 -7.14 -3.33 8.85
C PRO A 87 -8.43 -3.72 8.13
N SER A 88 -9.14 -2.70 7.62
CA SER A 88 -10.34 -2.89 6.82
C SER A 88 -10.00 -3.45 5.42
N PRO A 89 -10.94 -4.12 4.73
CA PRO A 89 -10.72 -4.58 3.35
C PRO A 89 -10.33 -3.46 2.38
N ILE A 90 -10.96 -2.28 2.51
CA ILE A 90 -10.70 -1.10 1.67
C ILE A 90 -9.26 -0.62 1.89
N PHE A 91 -8.86 -0.43 3.15
CA PHE A 91 -7.48 -0.05 3.49
C PHE A 91 -6.45 -1.01 2.91
N LEU A 92 -6.70 -2.33 2.96
CA LEU A 92 -5.76 -3.33 2.43
C LEU A 92 -5.56 -3.20 0.91
N GLU A 93 -6.61 -2.82 0.18
CA GLU A 93 -6.56 -2.57 -1.26
C GLU A 93 -5.79 -1.28 -1.58
N ASP A 94 -6.08 -0.20 -0.87
CA ASP A 94 -5.37 1.08 -1.00
C ASP A 94 -3.89 0.93 -0.64
N PHE A 95 -3.59 0.18 0.42
CA PHE A 95 -2.23 -0.11 0.84
C PHE A 95 -1.49 -0.98 -0.19
N ALA A 96 -2.17 -1.96 -0.82
CA ALA A 96 -1.58 -2.72 -1.91
C ALA A 96 -1.20 -1.83 -3.11
N THR A 97 -2.06 -0.87 -3.45
CA THR A 97 -1.82 0.14 -4.49
C THR A 97 -0.61 1.01 -4.14
N LEU A 98 -0.52 1.47 -2.89
CA LEU A 98 0.62 2.24 -2.40
C LEU A 98 1.93 1.44 -2.50
N ILE A 99 1.92 0.17 -2.10
CA ILE A 99 3.09 -0.71 -2.15
C ILE A 99 3.62 -0.86 -3.58
N ASP A 100 2.71 -1.07 -4.54
CA ASP A 100 3.08 -1.21 -5.94
C ASP A 100 3.61 0.12 -6.51
N LYS A 101 2.88 1.22 -6.28
CA LYS A 101 3.24 2.58 -6.72
C LYS A 101 4.63 3.00 -6.25
N TYR A 102 4.95 2.79 -4.98
CA TYR A 102 6.23 3.19 -4.40
C TYR A 102 7.27 2.08 -4.39
N MET A 103 6.96 0.89 -4.90
CA MET A 103 7.84 -0.28 -4.89
C MET A 103 8.46 -0.55 -3.50
N CYS A 104 7.70 -0.38 -2.43
CA CYS A 104 8.20 -0.40 -1.05
C CYS A 104 7.99 -1.75 -0.33
N LYS A 105 7.77 -2.84 -1.08
CA LYS A 105 7.50 -4.21 -0.59
C LYS A 105 8.42 -4.63 0.56
N LYS A 106 9.72 -4.37 0.44
CA LYS A 106 10.72 -4.76 1.47
C LYS A 106 10.52 -4.03 2.79
N ALA A 107 10.15 -2.75 2.75
CA ALA A 107 10.00 -1.91 3.93
C ALA A 107 8.78 -2.32 4.77
N VAL A 108 7.70 -2.76 4.10
CA VAL A 108 6.44 -3.13 4.76
C VAL A 108 6.30 -4.64 5.01
N ALA A 109 7.27 -5.46 4.59
CA ALA A 109 7.15 -6.91 4.53
C ALA A 109 6.75 -7.56 5.85
N SER A 110 7.35 -7.12 6.96
CA SER A 110 7.05 -7.68 8.28
C SER A 110 5.59 -7.43 8.68
N GLN A 111 5.12 -6.20 8.51
CA GLN A 111 3.76 -5.84 8.88
C GLN A 111 2.71 -6.50 7.99
N VAL A 112 2.93 -6.51 6.67
CA VAL A 112 1.98 -7.14 5.74
C VAL A 112 1.91 -8.64 5.97
N LYS A 113 3.03 -9.31 6.30
CA LYS A 113 3.01 -10.73 6.69
C LYS A 113 2.18 -10.97 7.94
N LEU A 114 2.22 -10.07 8.94
CA LEU A 114 1.39 -10.19 10.14
C LEU A 114 -0.10 -10.08 9.81
N TRP A 115 -0.51 -9.09 9.02
CA TRP A 115 -1.90 -9.00 8.56
C TRP A 115 -2.32 -10.22 7.75
N LEU A 116 -1.41 -10.73 6.91
CA LEU A 116 -1.62 -11.95 6.16
C LEU A 116 -1.56 -13.21 7.02
N MET A 117 -1.19 -13.21 8.30
CA MET A 117 -1.28 -14.42 9.16
C MET A 117 -2.68 -14.68 9.70
N LYS A 118 -3.65 -13.79 9.41
CA LYS A 118 -5.04 -13.91 9.84
C LYS A 118 -5.66 -15.27 9.50
N ASN A 119 -6.50 -15.79 10.40
CA ASN A 119 -7.31 -16.97 10.11
C ASN A 119 -8.27 -16.65 8.95
N LEU A 120 -8.23 -17.48 7.91
CA LEU A 120 -9.03 -17.30 6.70
C LEU A 120 -10.45 -17.87 6.83
N GLN A 121 -10.66 -18.75 7.82
CA GLN A 121 -11.95 -19.40 8.02
C GLN A 121 -13.06 -18.39 8.32
N ASN A 122 -14.22 -18.59 7.71
CA ASN A 122 -15.41 -17.75 7.83
C ASN A 122 -15.27 -16.32 7.29
N LEU A 123 -14.18 -15.99 6.59
CA LEU A 123 -14.10 -14.74 5.85
C LEU A 123 -14.96 -14.81 4.60
N THR A 124 -15.63 -13.70 4.28
CA THR A 124 -16.37 -13.57 3.02
C THR A 124 -15.41 -13.40 1.85
N VAL A 125 -15.86 -13.67 0.62
CA VAL A 125 -15.08 -13.40 -0.60
C VAL A 125 -14.60 -11.95 -0.65
N THR A 126 -15.45 -10.99 -0.27
CA THR A 126 -15.09 -9.56 -0.19
C THR A 126 -13.99 -9.24 0.82
N GLN A 127 -13.85 -10.03 1.89
CA GLN A 127 -12.75 -9.90 2.86
C GLN A 127 -11.48 -10.62 2.39
N LEU A 128 -11.63 -11.69 1.60
CA LEU A 128 -10.51 -12.48 1.08
C LEU A 128 -9.83 -11.81 -0.11
N CYS A 129 -10.56 -11.08 -0.96
CA CYS A 129 -10.00 -10.44 -2.17
C CYS A 129 -8.84 -9.48 -1.88
N PRO A 130 -8.94 -8.51 -0.94
CA PRO A 130 -7.81 -7.62 -0.63
C PRO A 130 -6.61 -8.34 -0.01
N LEU A 131 -6.85 -9.40 0.77
CA LEU A 131 -5.78 -10.26 1.29
C LEU A 131 -5.06 -11.00 0.16
N LEU A 132 -5.81 -11.48 -0.84
CA LEU A 132 -5.24 -12.11 -2.02
C LEU A 132 -4.40 -11.12 -2.83
N LEU A 133 -4.92 -9.90 -3.03
CA LEU A 133 -4.22 -8.82 -3.73
C LEU A 133 -2.90 -8.47 -3.03
N LEU A 134 -2.91 -8.32 -1.70
CA LEU A 134 -1.67 -8.10 -0.94
C LEU A 134 -0.70 -9.28 -1.08
N ALA A 135 -1.17 -10.53 -0.99
CA ALA A 135 -0.29 -11.69 -1.17
C ALA A 135 0.34 -11.71 -2.58
N TYR A 136 -0.39 -11.27 -3.60
CA TYR A 136 0.12 -11.10 -4.96
C TYR A 136 1.15 -9.98 -5.06
N VAL A 137 0.83 -8.77 -4.61
CA VAL A 137 1.74 -7.62 -4.64
C VAL A 137 3.02 -7.92 -3.85
N MET A 138 2.91 -8.63 -2.73
CA MET A 138 4.05 -9.00 -1.89
C MET A 138 4.85 -10.20 -2.38
N ASP A 139 4.46 -10.83 -3.49
CA ASP A 139 5.09 -12.02 -4.06
C ASP A 139 5.19 -13.18 -3.04
N LEU A 140 4.05 -13.50 -2.40
CA LEU A 140 3.93 -14.56 -1.39
C LEU A 140 3.12 -15.74 -1.94
N PRO A 141 3.71 -16.62 -2.77
CA PRO A 141 2.96 -17.62 -3.55
C PRO A 141 2.21 -18.63 -2.68
N GLU A 142 2.79 -19.08 -1.56
CA GLU A 142 2.13 -20.01 -0.64
C GLU A 142 0.88 -19.39 -0.01
N ARG A 143 0.97 -18.11 0.38
CA ARG A 143 -0.15 -17.41 0.99
C ARG A 143 -1.22 -17.06 -0.04
N PHE A 144 -0.80 -16.66 -1.24
CA PHE A 144 -1.70 -16.46 -2.38
C PHE A 144 -2.51 -17.72 -2.65
N ALA A 145 -1.84 -18.88 -2.80
CA ALA A 145 -2.51 -20.15 -3.04
C ALA A 145 -3.49 -20.54 -1.92
N ALA A 146 -3.12 -20.33 -0.65
CA ALA A 146 -4.01 -20.58 0.48
C ALA A 146 -5.27 -19.72 0.44
N ILE A 147 -5.15 -18.42 0.13
CA ILE A 147 -6.30 -17.51 0.05
C ILE A 147 -7.15 -17.82 -1.18
N SER A 148 -6.55 -18.09 -2.34
CA SER A 148 -7.29 -18.49 -3.55
C SER A 148 -8.10 -19.77 -3.30
N LYS A 149 -7.52 -20.72 -2.57
CA LYS A 149 -8.21 -21.96 -2.18
C LYS A 149 -9.40 -21.66 -1.26
N GLU A 150 -9.24 -20.78 -0.28
CA GLU A 150 -10.36 -20.40 0.60
C GLU A 150 -11.48 -19.72 -0.18
N ILE A 151 -11.16 -18.81 -1.11
CA ILE A 151 -12.15 -18.17 -1.99
C ILE A 151 -12.93 -19.22 -2.78
N LEU A 152 -12.27 -20.26 -3.28
CA LEU A 152 -12.91 -21.35 -4.02
C LEU A 152 -13.85 -22.18 -3.13
N PHE A 153 -13.50 -22.41 -1.86
CA PHE A 153 -14.31 -23.22 -0.93
C PHE A 153 -15.42 -22.45 -0.20
N ALA A 154 -15.20 -21.17 0.10
CA ALA A 154 -16.20 -20.29 0.71
C ALA A 154 -17.37 -19.97 -0.24
N HIS A 155 -17.25 -20.37 -1.52
CA HIS A 155 -18.22 -20.07 -2.56
C HIS A 155 -19.23 -21.21 -2.75
N ALA A 156 -20.53 -20.88 -2.71
CA ALA A 156 -21.64 -21.79 -3.00
C ALA A 156 -22.58 -21.27 -4.12
N GLY A 157 -22.09 -20.46 -5.06
CA GLY A 157 -22.89 -19.76 -6.09
C GLY A 157 -22.13 -19.23 -7.33
N SER A 158 -22.56 -18.07 -7.85
CA SER A 158 -21.98 -17.41 -9.05
C SER A 158 -20.74 -16.54 -8.76
N TYR A 159 -19.74 -16.55 -9.65
CA TYR A 159 -18.47 -15.81 -9.52
C TYR A 159 -18.52 -14.31 -9.86
N THR A 160 -19.68 -13.67 -9.79
CA THR A 160 -19.84 -12.24 -10.18
C THR A 160 -18.98 -11.29 -9.34
N ASP A 161 -18.72 -11.63 -8.08
CA ASP A 161 -17.93 -10.79 -7.15
C ASP A 161 -16.41 -10.89 -7.38
N LEU A 162 -15.95 -11.87 -8.17
CA LEU A 162 -14.53 -11.93 -8.59
C LEU A 162 -14.19 -10.86 -9.62
N SER A 163 -15.18 -10.19 -10.22
CA SER A 163 -14.95 -9.03 -11.12
C SER A 163 -14.07 -7.96 -10.46
N LEU A 164 -14.17 -7.81 -9.14
CA LEU A 164 -13.33 -6.92 -8.32
C LEU A 164 -11.82 -7.18 -8.47
N LEU A 165 -11.41 -8.43 -8.71
CA LEU A 165 -10.00 -8.79 -8.94
C LEU A 165 -9.66 -8.83 -10.43
N VAL A 166 -10.62 -9.21 -11.28
CA VAL A 166 -10.40 -9.40 -12.72
C VAL A 166 -10.15 -8.09 -13.44
N ASP A 167 -10.82 -7.02 -13.01
CA ASP A 167 -10.69 -5.69 -13.58
C ASP A 167 -9.74 -4.80 -12.76
N HIS A 168 -9.08 -5.34 -11.73
CA HIS A 168 -8.22 -4.56 -10.84
C HIS A 168 -6.93 -4.13 -11.56
N PRO A 169 -6.54 -2.84 -11.51
CA PRO A 169 -5.38 -2.31 -12.24
C PRO A 169 -4.04 -3.02 -11.95
N LEU A 170 -3.89 -3.57 -10.74
CA LEU A 170 -2.67 -4.25 -10.31
C LEU A 170 -2.59 -5.71 -10.78
N ILE A 171 -3.70 -6.33 -11.20
CA ILE A 171 -3.69 -7.72 -11.65
C ILE A 171 -3.42 -7.74 -13.15
N HIS A 172 -2.31 -8.36 -13.54
CA HIS A 172 -2.01 -8.54 -14.96
C HIS A 172 -3.08 -9.40 -15.64
N SER A 173 -3.54 -8.96 -16.82
CA SER A 173 -4.56 -9.65 -17.65
C SER A 173 -4.23 -11.10 -18.00
N ASN A 174 -2.98 -11.51 -17.82
CA ASN A 174 -2.45 -12.85 -18.07
C ASN A 174 -2.82 -13.85 -16.97
N ILE A 175 -3.22 -13.35 -15.78
CA ILE A 175 -3.47 -14.14 -14.58
C ILE A 175 -4.92 -14.63 -14.54
N VAL A 176 -5.83 -13.87 -15.15
CA VAL A 176 -7.25 -14.22 -15.24
C VAL A 176 -7.49 -14.92 -16.56
N GLY A 177 -7.95 -16.17 -16.50
CA GLY A 177 -8.44 -16.87 -17.69
C GLY A 177 -9.64 -16.13 -18.27
N ARG A 178 -9.43 -15.32 -19.31
CA ARG A 178 -10.54 -14.80 -20.12
C ARG A 178 -11.27 -16.00 -20.71
N GLN A 179 -12.52 -16.21 -20.32
CA GLN A 179 -13.40 -17.09 -21.08
C GLN A 179 -13.52 -16.47 -22.48
N PHE A 180 -12.91 -17.11 -23.46
CA PHE A 180 -13.26 -16.86 -24.85
C PHE A 180 -14.72 -17.29 -25.00
N THR A 181 -15.65 -16.34 -24.99
CA THR A 181 -16.95 -16.56 -25.58
C THR A 181 -16.72 -16.78 -27.07
N SER A 182 -16.66 -18.05 -27.46
CA SER A 182 -16.72 -18.47 -28.85
C SER A 182 -18.03 -17.95 -29.44
N LEU A 183 -17.98 -16.85 -30.18
CA LEU A 183 -19.05 -16.43 -31.07
C LEU A 183 -19.09 -17.42 -32.25
N TYR A 184 -19.77 -18.53 -32.03
CA TYR A 184 -20.42 -19.32 -33.08
C TYR A 184 -21.86 -19.55 -32.64
N GLY A 185 -22.78 -18.90 -33.34
CA GLY A 185 -24.23 -18.95 -33.18
C GLY A 185 -24.86 -17.91 -34.08
#